data_AF-A0A964XUS3-F1
#
_entry.id   AF-A0A964XUS3-F1
#
_cell.length_a   1.000
_cell.length_b   1.000
_cell.length_c   1.000
_cell.angle_alpha   90.00
_cell.angle_beta   90.00
_cell.angle_gamma   90.00
#
_symmetry.space_group_name_H-M   'P 1'
#
loop_
_entity.id
_entity.type
_entity.pdbx_description
1 polymer ?
#
loop_
_entity_poly.entity_id
_entity_poly.type
_entity_poly.pdbx_seq_one_letter_code
_entity_poly.pdbx_strand_id
1 'polypeptide(L)'
;MNDHHPIEASSISTEDAKLLSKLRAHRRTHRKKLIPEAPDQVGHFAVTPPTRGQLLADLVARTVGSWRFIIFQSTAIVAWIVGNVMMAQSAWDPYPFILLNLLLSFQAAYTAPAIMMSQNRQSELDRRHAQSDYEINIKAELEIELLHEKINLLREQPRWLQTHLKGKNLGLAR
;
A
#
# COMPACT_ATOMS: atom_id res chain seq x y z
N MET A 1 22.93 8.85 62.41
CA MET A 1 22.21 7.61 62.10
C MET A 1 20.98 8.03 61.30
N ASN A 2 20.90 7.62 60.04
CA ASN A 2 19.88 8.04 59.08
C ASN A 2 18.62 7.19 59.28
N ASP A 3 17.54 7.78 59.81
CA ASP A 3 16.23 7.12 59.82
C ASP A 3 15.35 7.80 58.77
N HIS A 4 15.39 7.24 57.57
CA HIS A 4 14.52 7.59 56.45
C HIS A 4 13.05 7.41 56.84
N HIS A 5 12.30 8.52 56.90
CA HIS A 5 10.85 8.48 56.83
C HIS A 5 10.41 7.92 55.46
N PRO A 6 9.56 6.89 55.40
CA PRO A 6 8.96 6.44 54.14
C PRO A 6 7.84 7.42 53.76
N ILE A 7 8.16 8.38 52.90
CA ILE A 7 7.17 9.31 52.31
C ILE A 7 6.26 8.52 51.35
N GLU A 8 4.97 8.45 51.68
CA GLU A 8 3.75 8.44 50.84
C GLU A 8 3.85 8.11 49.32
N ALA A 9 4.65 7.13 48.91
CA ALA A 9 4.81 6.79 47.50
C ALA A 9 3.61 6.02 46.89
N SER A 10 2.74 5.45 47.73
CA SER A 10 1.65 4.56 47.28
C SER A 10 0.34 5.29 46.93
N SER A 11 -0.02 6.36 47.64
CA SER A 11 -1.28 7.09 47.40
C SER A 11 -1.24 7.90 46.11
N ILE A 12 -0.12 8.59 45.85
CA ILE A 12 0.13 9.37 44.61
C ILE A 12 0.06 8.47 43.38
N SER A 13 0.63 7.26 43.43
CA SER A 13 0.62 6.31 42.31
C SER A 13 -0.79 5.81 41.93
N THR A 14 -1.67 5.64 42.92
CA THR A 14 -3.06 5.15 42.67
C THR A 14 -3.99 6.21 42.10
N GLU A 15 -3.83 7.47 42.52
CA GLU A 15 -4.50 8.63 41.95
C GLU A 15 -4.04 8.84 40.49
N ASP A 16 -2.73 8.83 40.25
CA ASP A 16 -2.14 8.98 38.91
C ASP A 16 -2.56 7.86 37.95
N ALA A 17 -2.67 6.63 38.43
CA ALA A 17 -3.16 5.50 37.63
C ALA A 17 -4.64 5.67 37.23
N LYS A 18 -5.48 6.19 38.14
CA LYS A 18 -6.88 6.54 37.84
C LYS A 18 -6.99 7.73 36.90
N LEU A 19 -6.10 8.70 37.01
CA LEU A 19 -6.07 9.89 36.17
C LEU A 19 -5.59 9.55 34.75
N LEU A 20 -4.57 8.69 34.63
CA LEU A 20 -4.11 8.10 33.37
C LEU A 20 -5.19 7.26 32.70
N SER A 21 -5.97 6.47 33.45
CA SER A 21 -7.05 5.66 32.86
C SER A 21 -8.21 6.52 32.38
N LYS A 22 -8.59 7.57 33.13
CA LYS A 22 -9.57 8.59 32.69
C LYS A 22 -9.08 9.35 31.45
N LEU A 23 -7.81 9.75 31.42
CA LEU A 23 -7.20 10.40 30.25
C LEU A 23 -7.17 9.46 29.04
N ARG A 24 -6.85 8.17 29.22
CA ARG A 24 -6.89 7.18 28.14
C ARG A 24 -8.32 6.94 27.63
N ALA A 25 -9.31 6.90 28.51
CA ALA A 25 -10.73 6.78 28.14
C ALA A 25 -11.20 8.02 27.35
N HIS A 26 -10.83 9.22 27.80
CA HIS A 26 -11.10 10.48 27.11
C HIS A 26 -10.33 10.62 25.80
N ARG A 27 -9.09 10.12 25.72
CA ARG A 27 -8.33 10.06 24.47
C ARG A 27 -8.91 9.08 23.48
N ARG A 28 -9.55 7.97 23.90
CA ARG A 28 -10.24 7.03 23.00
C ARG A 28 -11.45 7.67 22.32
N THR A 29 -12.20 8.53 23.03
CA THR A 29 -13.32 9.26 22.44
C THR A 29 -12.85 10.39 21.53
N HIS A 30 -11.78 11.10 21.91
CA HIS A 30 -11.13 12.09 21.04
C HIS A 30 -10.43 11.46 19.83
N ARG A 31 -9.81 10.29 19.98
CA ARG A 31 -9.25 9.49 18.87
C ARG A 31 -10.34 9.04 17.92
N LYS A 32 -11.62 9.00 18.31
CA LYS A 32 -12.70 8.75 17.35
C LYS A 32 -13.04 9.97 16.49
N LYS A 33 -12.74 11.19 16.99
CA LYS A 33 -12.87 12.48 16.28
C LYS A 33 -11.59 12.91 15.55
N LEU A 34 -10.43 12.45 16.01
CA LEU A 34 -9.09 12.60 15.44
C LEU A 34 -8.49 11.24 15.08
N ILE A 35 -9.32 10.28 14.65
CA ILE A 35 -8.86 9.39 13.60
C ILE A 35 -8.65 10.41 12.50
N PRO A 36 -7.42 10.68 12.03
CA PRO A 36 -7.32 11.26 10.70
C PRO A 36 -8.22 10.34 9.89
N GLU A 37 -9.33 10.85 9.33
CA GLU A 37 -10.06 10.08 8.31
C GLU A 37 -8.96 9.42 7.52
N ALA A 38 -8.88 8.07 7.56
CA ALA A 38 -7.85 7.37 6.82
C ALA A 38 -7.98 7.97 5.43
N PRO A 39 -6.98 8.77 5.00
CA PRO A 39 -7.17 9.98 4.19
C PRO A 39 -8.19 9.62 3.15
N ASP A 40 -9.40 10.20 3.29
CA ASP A 40 -10.62 9.86 2.54
C ASP A 40 -10.26 8.91 1.42
N GLN A 41 -10.42 7.59 1.62
CA GLN A 41 -10.00 6.59 0.63
C GLN A 41 -10.53 7.10 -0.71
N VAL A 42 -9.64 7.71 -1.52
CA VAL A 42 -10.01 8.79 -2.45
C VAL A 42 -10.95 8.21 -3.48
N GLY A 43 -12.25 8.31 -3.19
CA GLY A 43 -13.25 7.45 -3.79
C GLY A 43 -12.98 5.95 -3.57
N HIS A 44 -14.04 5.20 -3.38
CA HIS A 44 -14.12 3.98 -4.19
C HIS A 44 -13.87 4.41 -5.64
N PHE A 45 -12.65 4.22 -6.15
CA PHE A 45 -12.35 4.36 -7.55
C PHE A 45 -13.45 3.57 -8.25
N ALA A 46 -14.31 4.25 -8.99
CA ALA A 46 -15.20 3.59 -9.91
C ALA A 46 -14.27 2.90 -10.91
N VAL A 47 -13.86 1.67 -10.60
CA VAL A 47 -13.20 0.76 -11.52
C VAL A 47 -14.18 0.72 -12.67
N THR A 48 -13.87 1.48 -13.73
CA THR A 48 -14.73 1.50 -14.91
C THR A 48 -14.90 0.04 -15.28
N PRO A 49 -16.14 -0.48 -15.31
CA PRO A 49 -16.36 -1.89 -15.48
C PRO A 49 -15.57 -2.33 -16.72
N PRO A 50 -14.68 -3.32 -16.58
CA PRO A 50 -13.76 -3.66 -17.63
C PRO A 50 -14.54 -3.96 -18.90
N THR A 51 -14.14 -3.35 -20.02
CA THR A 51 -14.77 -3.64 -21.29
C THR A 51 -14.51 -5.10 -21.65
N ARG A 52 -15.37 -5.71 -22.49
CA ARG A 52 -15.22 -7.12 -22.87
C ARG A 52 -13.85 -7.44 -23.47
N GLY A 53 -13.27 -6.50 -24.22
CA GLY A 53 -11.91 -6.62 -24.76
C GLY A 53 -10.84 -6.62 -23.66
N GLN A 54 -11.00 -5.80 -22.62
CA GLN A 54 -10.09 -5.79 -21.47
C GLN A 54 -10.19 -7.08 -20.64
N LEU A 55 -11.40 -7.63 -20.47
CA LEU A 55 -11.59 -8.92 -19.80
C LEU A 55 -10.90 -10.06 -20.56
N LEU A 56 -11.02 -10.09 -21.88
CA LEU A 56 -10.34 -11.08 -22.72
C LEU A 56 -8.82 -10.90 -22.69
N ALA A 57 -8.32 -9.67 -22.79
CA ALA A 57 -6.88 -9.39 -22.70
C ALA A 57 -6.30 -9.80 -21.34
N ASP A 58 -7.00 -9.52 -20.23
CA ASP A 58 -6.57 -9.93 -18.89
C ASP A 58 -6.60 -11.45 -18.71
N LEU A 59 -7.58 -12.14 -19.31
CA LEU A 59 -7.62 -13.61 -19.33
C LEU A 59 -6.46 -14.20 -20.14
N VAL A 60 -6.19 -13.65 -21.32
CA VAL A 60 -5.07 -14.07 -22.18
C VAL A 60 -3.73 -13.82 -21.48
N ALA A 61 -3.53 -12.65 -20.89
CA ALA A 61 -2.29 -12.33 -20.16
C ALA A 61 -2.06 -13.28 -18.98
N ARG A 62 -3.11 -13.58 -18.20
CA ARG A 62 -3.05 -14.53 -17.07
C ARG A 62 -2.76 -15.96 -17.50
N THR A 63 -3.32 -16.39 -18.63
CA THR A 63 -3.13 -17.75 -19.15
C THR A 63 -1.77 -17.93 -19.77
N VAL A 64 -1.31 -16.98 -20.61
CA VAL A 64 0.01 -17.01 -21.26
C VAL A 64 1.15 -16.87 -20.25
N GLY A 65 0.96 -16.12 -19.15
CA GLY A 65 1.95 -15.95 -18.09
C GLY A 65 2.10 -17.14 -17.12
N SER A 66 1.30 -18.21 -17.28
CA SER A 66 1.30 -19.35 -16.36
C SER A 66 2.28 -20.45 -16.78
N TRP A 67 3.07 -20.95 -15.84
CA TRP A 67 3.96 -22.11 -16.05
C TRP A 67 3.22 -23.36 -16.56
N ARG A 68 1.96 -23.55 -16.15
CA ARG A 68 1.14 -24.68 -16.59
C ARG A 68 0.78 -24.60 -18.09
N PHE A 69 0.57 -23.39 -18.60
CA PHE A 69 0.26 -23.17 -20.02
C PHE A 69 1.46 -23.50 -20.90
N ILE A 70 2.67 -23.08 -20.48
CA ILE A 70 3.91 -23.38 -21.21
C ILE A 70 4.10 -24.89 -21.36
N ILE A 71 3.95 -25.66 -20.27
CA ILE A 71 4.09 -27.12 -20.28
C ILE A 71 3.06 -27.77 -21.22
N PHE A 72 1.80 -27.35 -21.15
CA PHE A 72 0.74 -27.86 -22.02
C PHE A 72 1.02 -27.55 -23.50
N GLN A 73 1.38 -26.31 -23.83
CA GLN A 73 1.68 -25.88 -25.19
C GLN A 73 2.89 -26.63 -25.76
N SER A 74 3.97 -26.78 -24.98
CA SER A 74 5.14 -27.55 -25.40
C SER A 74 4.79 -29.01 -25.65
N THR A 75 3.98 -29.63 -24.79
CA THR A 75 3.54 -31.02 -24.96
C THR A 75 2.68 -31.18 -26.21
N ALA A 76 1.77 -30.24 -26.48
CA ALA A 76 0.93 -30.24 -27.67
C ALA A 76 1.76 -30.12 -28.96
N ILE A 77 2.78 -29.24 -28.99
CA ILE A 77 3.71 -29.10 -30.11
C ILE A 77 4.49 -30.41 -30.34
N VAL A 78 5.04 -30.99 -29.27
CA VAL A 78 5.78 -32.26 -29.37
C VAL A 78 4.86 -33.38 -29.88
N ALA A 79 3.64 -33.50 -29.34
CA ALA A 79 2.67 -34.48 -29.78
C ALA A 79 2.29 -34.30 -31.26
N TRP A 80 2.14 -33.06 -31.73
CA TRP A 80 1.86 -32.73 -33.14
C TRP A 80 2.99 -33.16 -34.07
N ILE A 81 4.24 -32.86 -33.68
CA ILE A 81 5.43 -33.25 -34.44
C ILE A 81 5.53 -34.78 -34.50
N VAL A 82 5.43 -35.47 -33.35
CA VAL A 82 5.50 -36.94 -33.28
C VAL A 82 4.40 -37.59 -34.13
N GLY A 83 3.15 -37.11 -34.02
CA GLY A 83 2.04 -37.63 -34.82
C GLY A 83 2.25 -37.48 -36.33
N ASN A 84 2.72 -36.32 -36.79
CA ASN A 84 2.98 -36.09 -38.22
C ASN A 84 4.17 -36.90 -38.72
N VAL A 85 5.24 -37.04 -37.93
CA VAL A 85 6.40 -37.87 -38.29
C VAL A 85 6.01 -39.34 -38.38
N MET A 86 5.18 -39.85 -37.46
CA MET A 86 4.72 -41.25 -37.49
C MET A 86 3.81 -41.55 -38.69
N MET A 87 3.03 -40.57 -39.17
CA MET A 87 2.18 -40.75 -40.35
C MET A 87 2.93 -40.71 -41.69
N ALA A 88 4.16 -40.18 -41.73
CA ALA A 88 5.10 -40.13 -42.87
C ALA A 88 4.46 -39.85 -44.25
N GLN A 89 3.86 -40.86 -44.89
CA GLN A 89 3.22 -40.77 -46.21
C GLN A 89 1.78 -40.23 -46.19
N SER A 90 1.10 -40.25 -45.04
CA SER A 90 -0.24 -39.66 -44.85
C SER A 90 -0.21 -38.47 -43.89
N ALA A 91 0.97 -37.86 -43.70
CA ALA A 91 1.16 -36.75 -42.78
C ALA A 91 0.30 -35.54 -43.22
N TRP A 92 -0.44 -34.98 -42.27
CA TRP A 92 -1.27 -33.79 -42.51
C TRP A 92 -0.44 -32.51 -42.63
N ASP A 93 0.74 -32.48 -42.01
CA ASP A 93 1.71 -31.38 -42.05
C ASP A 93 3.14 -31.94 -42.23
N PRO A 94 3.56 -32.28 -43.46
CA PRO A 94 4.91 -32.76 -43.74
C PRO A 94 5.98 -31.72 -43.40
N TYR A 95 7.20 -32.17 -43.10
CA TYR A 95 8.35 -31.27 -42.90
C TYR A 95 8.48 -30.33 -44.12
N PRO A 96 8.49 -28.98 -43.94
CA PRO A 96 8.91 -28.20 -42.76
C PRO A 96 7.81 -27.71 -41.79
N PHE A 97 6.65 -28.38 -41.68
CA PHE A 97 5.55 -28.04 -40.75
C PHE A 97 4.95 -26.63 -40.97
N ILE A 98 4.42 -26.38 -42.17
CA ILE A 98 3.91 -25.05 -42.55
C ILE A 98 2.70 -24.62 -41.71
N LEU A 99 1.82 -25.56 -41.36
CA LEU A 99 0.61 -25.25 -40.60
C LEU A 99 0.94 -24.89 -39.15
N LEU A 100 1.85 -25.66 -38.54
CA LEU A 100 2.32 -25.37 -37.19
C LEU A 100 3.02 -24.01 -37.13
N ASN A 101 3.86 -23.70 -38.12
CA ASN A 101 4.56 -22.41 -38.17
C ASN A 101 3.59 -21.23 -38.36
N LEU A 102 2.58 -21.39 -39.23
CA LEU A 102 1.53 -20.39 -39.43
C LEU A 102 0.74 -20.15 -38.13
N LEU A 103 0.36 -21.22 -37.44
CA LEU A 103 -0.40 -21.15 -36.20
C LEU A 103 0.38 -20.44 -35.09
N LEU A 104 1.65 -20.79 -34.90
CA LEU A 104 2.51 -20.16 -33.91
C LEU A 104 2.77 -18.68 -34.23
N SER A 105 2.97 -18.35 -35.50
CA SER A 105 3.14 -16.96 -35.95
C SER A 105 1.89 -16.12 -35.66
N PHE A 106 0.71 -16.66 -35.97
CA PHE A 106 -0.56 -16.01 -35.67
C PHE A 106 -0.79 -15.86 -34.15
N GLN A 107 -0.49 -16.91 -33.38
CA GLN A 107 -0.59 -16.88 -31.92
C GLN A 107 0.27 -15.76 -31.34
N ALA A 108 1.53 -15.64 -31.76
CA ALA A 108 2.44 -14.59 -31.30
C ALA A 108 1.93 -13.19 -31.67
N ALA A 109 1.45 -13.02 -32.90
CA ALA A 109 0.92 -11.75 -33.39
C ALA A 109 -0.28 -11.24 -32.58
N TYR A 110 -1.16 -12.14 -32.11
CA TYR A 110 -2.29 -11.76 -31.26
C TYR A 110 -1.90 -11.59 -29.77
N THR A 111 -0.93 -12.37 -29.32
CA THR A 111 -0.48 -12.36 -27.92
C THR A 111 0.19 -11.04 -27.55
N ALA A 112 1.04 -10.48 -28.42
CA ALA A 112 1.78 -9.25 -28.12
C ALA A 112 0.86 -8.03 -27.82
N PRO A 113 -0.17 -7.72 -28.64
CA PRO A 113 -1.13 -6.67 -28.33
C PRO A 113 -1.97 -6.96 -27.07
N ALA A 114 -2.38 -8.21 -26.85
CA ALA A 114 -3.15 -8.58 -25.67
C ALA A 114 -2.35 -8.37 -24.38
N ILE A 115 -1.08 -8.78 -24.38
CA ILE A 115 -0.14 -8.52 -23.28
C ILE A 115 0.05 -7.01 -23.10
N MET A 116 0.31 -6.27 -24.17
CA MET A 116 0.51 -4.81 -24.12
C MET A 116 -0.72 -4.07 -23.57
N MET A 117 -1.93 -4.50 -23.94
CA MET A 117 -3.17 -3.94 -23.39
C MET A 117 -3.34 -4.23 -21.90
N SER A 118 -3.06 -5.46 -21.45
CA SER A 118 -3.14 -5.81 -20.02
C SER A 118 -2.07 -5.08 -19.21
N GLN A 119 -0.86 -4.91 -19.76
CA GLN A 119 0.21 -4.13 -19.16
C GLN A 119 -0.13 -2.64 -19.05
N ASN A 120 -0.64 -2.02 -20.12
CA ASN A 120 -1.03 -0.61 -20.12
C ASN A 120 -2.13 -0.32 -19.08
N ARG A 121 -3.03 -1.28 -18.85
CA ARG A 121 -4.04 -1.18 -17.79
C ARG A 121 -3.42 -1.25 -16.40
N GLN A 122 -2.56 -2.24 -16.16
CA GLN A 122 -1.91 -2.41 -14.86
C GLN A 122 -1.02 -1.21 -14.52
N SER A 123 -0.26 -0.69 -15.48
CA SER A 123 0.58 0.50 -15.28
C SER A 123 -0.24 1.77 -14.99
N GLU A 124 -1.41 1.92 -15.60
CA GLU A 124 -2.30 3.06 -15.30
C GLU A 124 -2.84 2.97 -13.86
N LEU A 125 -3.24 1.78 -13.41
CA LEU A 125 -3.67 1.54 -12.04
C LEU A 125 -2.53 1.81 -11.05
N ASP A 126 -1.34 1.24 -11.28
CA ASP A 126 -0.16 1.45 -10.45
C ASP A 126 0.22 2.92 -10.35
N ARG A 127 0.17 3.66 -11.47
CA ARG A 127 0.44 5.10 -11.49
C ARG A 127 -0.56 5.88 -10.64
N ARG A 128 -1.85 5.53 -10.72
CA ARG A 128 -2.90 6.18 -9.92
C ARG A 128 -2.72 5.88 -8.43
N HIS A 129 -2.39 4.64 -8.08
CA HIS A 129 -2.08 4.25 -6.71
C HIS A 129 -0.87 5.03 -6.18
N ALA A 130 0.21 5.11 -6.94
CA ALA A 130 1.40 5.87 -6.56
C ALA A 130 1.12 7.36 -6.35
N GLN A 131 0.27 7.96 -7.19
CA GLN A 131 -0.13 9.37 -7.02
C GLN A 131 -0.95 9.59 -5.74
N SER A 132 -1.88 8.68 -5.42
CA SER A 132 -2.64 8.74 -4.18
C SER A 132 -1.74 8.59 -2.95
N ASP A 133 -0.82 7.63 -2.97
CA ASP A 133 0.13 7.40 -1.87
C ASP A 133 1.02 8.62 -1.64
N TYR A 134 1.42 9.30 -2.72
CA TYR A 134 2.16 10.56 -2.66
C TYR A 134 1.34 11.66 -1.98
N GLU A 135 0.08 11.87 -2.38
CA GLU A 135 -0.79 12.88 -1.77
C GLU A 135 -1.06 12.62 -0.28
N ILE A 136 -1.23 11.34 0.09
CA ILE A 136 -1.37 10.91 1.47
C ILE A 136 -0.11 11.25 2.28
N ASN A 137 1.07 10.96 1.73
CA ASN A 137 2.33 11.24 2.39
C ASN A 137 2.53 12.75 2.64
N ILE A 138 2.23 13.59 1.65
CA ILE A 138 2.31 15.06 1.81
C ILE A 138 1.34 15.57 2.88
N LYS A 139 0.09 15.06 2.90
CA LYS A 139 -0.88 15.44 3.94
C LYS A 139 -0.41 15.04 5.34
N ALA A 140 0.17 13.83 5.46
CA ALA A 140 0.72 13.36 6.73
C ALA A 140 1.90 14.22 7.21
N GLU A 141 2.80 14.62 6.30
CA GLU A 141 3.92 15.50 6.61
C GLU A 141 3.44 16.86 7.14
N LEU A 142 2.46 17.48 6.47
CA LEU A 142 1.87 18.75 6.90
C LEU A 142 1.17 18.63 8.27
N GLU A 143 0.45 17.53 8.51
CA GLU A 143 -0.20 17.30 9.80
C GLU A 143 0.83 17.16 10.94
N ILE A 144 1.96 16.49 10.68
CA ILE A 144 3.08 16.36 11.63
C ILE A 144 3.70 17.73 11.91
N GLU A 145 3.87 18.58 10.89
CA GLU A 145 4.40 19.94 11.05
C GLU A 145 3.49 20.79 11.93
N LEU A 146 2.18 20.79 11.66
CA LEU A 146 1.17 21.47 12.48
C LEU A 146 1.14 20.97 13.92
N LEU A 147 1.34 19.66 14.14
CA LEU A 147 1.45 19.10 15.48
C LEU A 147 2.73 19.57 16.19
N HIS A 148 3.87 19.65 15.48
CA HIS A 148 5.11 20.20 16.04
C HIS A 148 4.96 21.65 16.46
N GLU A 149 4.34 22.48 15.63
CA GLU A 149 4.08 23.89 15.95
C GLU A 149 3.22 24.02 17.21
N LYS A 150 2.12 23.27 17.29
CA LYS A 150 1.25 23.25 18.49
C LYS A 150 2.02 22.80 19.74
N ILE A 151 2.89 21.79 19.64
CA ILE A 151 3.72 21.33 20.76
C ILE A 151 4.70 22.42 21.20
N ASN A 152 5.33 23.13 20.26
CA ASN A 152 6.25 24.22 20.57
C ASN A 152 5.55 25.36 21.31
N LEU A 153 4.36 25.77 20.84
CA LEU A 153 3.54 26.78 21.51
C LEU A 153 3.19 26.37 22.95
N LEU A 154 2.79 25.12 23.17
CA LEU A 154 2.49 24.60 24.51
C LEU A 154 3.75 24.52 25.40
N ARG A 155 4.92 24.20 24.84
CA ARG A 155 6.20 24.17 25.56
C ARG A 155 6.68 25.56 25.97
N GLU A 156 6.32 26.60 25.23
CA GLU A 156 6.71 27.98 25.53
C GLU A 156 5.87 28.62 26.63
N GLN A 157 4.63 28.18 26.82
CA GLN A 157 3.76 28.63 27.92
C GLN A 157 4.37 28.53 29.33
N PRO A 158 4.94 27.40 29.77
CA PRO A 158 5.53 27.33 31.12
C PRO A 158 6.86 28.09 31.23
N ARG A 159 7.56 28.35 30.11
CA ARG A 159 8.85 29.05 30.10
C ARG A 159 8.70 30.55 30.42
N TRP A 160 7.69 31.21 29.84
CA TRP A 160 7.47 32.64 30.11
C TRP A 160 7.06 32.88 31.57
N LEU A 161 6.35 31.94 32.18
CA LEU A 161 6.01 32.01 33.60
C LEU A 161 7.25 31.90 34.49
N GLN A 162 8.17 31.00 34.17
CA GLN A 162 9.42 30.87 34.93
C GLN A 162 10.32 32.11 34.81
N THR A 163 10.44 32.72 33.63
CA THR A 163 11.26 33.93 33.48
C THR A 163 10.68 35.12 34.24
N HIS A 164 9.35 35.29 34.23
CA HIS A 164 8.69 36.34 35.01
C HIS A 164 8.81 36.13 36.52
N LEU A 165 8.72 34.89 37.01
CA LEU A 165 8.91 34.56 38.43
C LEU A 165 10.37 34.78 38.87
N LYS A 166 11.35 34.44 38.03
CA LYS A 166 12.78 34.72 38.30
C LYS A 166 13.05 36.22 38.36
N GLY A 167 12.45 37.01 37.47
CA GLY A 167 12.57 38.47 37.46
C GLY A 167 11.97 39.14 38.70
N LYS A 168 10.79 38.70 39.16
CA LYS A 168 10.17 39.21 40.40
C LYS A 168 11.00 38.88 41.65
N ASN A 169 11.59 37.69 41.74
CA ASN A 169 12.36 37.28 42.91
C ASN A 169 13.71 38.01 43.03
N LEU A 170 14.32 38.38 41.90
CA LEU A 170 15.52 39.24 41.85
C LEU A 170 15.24 40.71 42.19
N GLY A 171 14.00 41.19 42.00
CA GLY A 171 13.59 42.54 42.40
C GLY A 171 13.22 42.68 43.89
N LEU A 172 12.98 41.57 44.58
CA LEU A 172 12.66 41.53 46.03
C LEU A 172 13.89 41.27 46.91
N ALA A 173 15.03 40.92 46.33
CA ALA A 173 16.29 40.64 47.02
C ALA A 173 17.26 41.85 47.07
N ARG A 174 16.76 43.07 46.79
CA ARG A 174 17.55 44.31 46.78
C ARG A 174 16.95 45.34 47.73
#